data_AF-A0A2D6FZ38-F1
#
_entry.id   AF-A0A2D6FZ38-F1
#
_cell.length_a   1.000
_cell.length_b   1.000
_cell.length_c   1.000
_cell.angle_alpha   90.00
_cell.angle_beta   90.00
_cell.angle_gamma   90.00
#
_symmetry.space_group_name_H-M   'P 1'
#
loop_
_entity.id
_entity.type
_entity.pdbx_description
1 polymer ?
#
loop_
_entity_poly.entity_id
_entity_poly.type
_entity_poly.pdbx_seq_one_letter_code
_entity_poly.pdbx_strand_id
1 'polypeptide(L)'
;LLGFCIGGILTTATLAYMAATGDDRVKSTSLLATMIDLRDVGEVSVFVNEDQLQRINDHVSKKGYLEGKHMADMFSMMRENDLIWSFVVNNYLMGKDPMPFDLLYWNSDSTRLPAEMLIYYLENFYLKNLLVTPGGIELDGVPLDLGKIKTPLYSVATTDDHIAPWVSCYPLTQVTGGPVRFVLGGSGHIAGIINQPARNKYGYWTNAKSPKDHDSWLAGAKAHEGSWWPDWEKWLRKKSGTKVDARKPGEGGLKIIEDAPGSYVKVRNPN
;
A
#
# COMPACT_ATOMS: atom_id res chain seq x y z
N LEU A 1 -2.09 3.41 13.25
CA LEU A 1 -2.07 2.24 12.32
C LEU A 1 -1.11 2.53 11.18
N LEU A 2 -0.59 1.50 10.53
CA LEU A 2 0.15 1.62 9.27
C LEU A 2 -0.39 0.56 8.31
N GLY A 3 -0.73 0.99 7.10
CA GLY A 3 -1.12 0.10 6.01
C GLY A 3 -0.19 0.29 4.81
N PHE A 4 0.12 -0.80 4.12
CA PHE A 4 0.97 -0.80 2.93
C PHE A 4 0.24 -1.54 1.79
N CYS A 5 0.23 -0.97 0.60
CA CYS A 5 -0.45 -1.53 -0.58
C CYS A 5 -1.93 -1.86 -0.28
N ILE A 6 -2.41 -3.07 -0.61
CA ILE A 6 -3.77 -3.53 -0.30
C ILE A 6 -4.12 -3.45 1.20
N GLY A 7 -3.13 -3.58 2.09
CA GLY A 7 -3.31 -3.40 3.53
C GLY A 7 -3.67 -1.95 3.90
N GLY A 8 -3.25 -0.98 3.09
CA GLY A 8 -3.65 0.41 3.22
C GLY A 8 -5.10 0.66 2.79
N ILE A 9 -5.59 -0.06 1.77
CA ILE A 9 -7.01 -0.03 1.38
C ILE A 9 -7.87 -0.57 2.52
N LEU A 10 -7.51 -1.73 3.06
CA LEU A 10 -8.19 -2.31 4.22
C LEU A 10 -8.14 -1.38 5.43
N THR A 11 -6.98 -0.77 5.71
CA THR A 11 -6.85 0.21 6.80
C THR A 11 -7.77 1.42 6.59
N THR A 12 -7.87 1.93 5.36
CA THR A 12 -8.72 3.07 5.02
C THR A 12 -10.20 2.74 5.18
N ALA A 13 -10.62 1.57 4.69
CA ALA A 13 -11.98 1.07 4.87
C ALA A 13 -12.31 0.86 6.37
N THR A 14 -11.36 0.33 7.15
CA THR A 14 -11.49 0.17 8.60
C THR A 14 -11.67 1.53 9.29
N LEU A 15 -10.90 2.56 8.90
CA LEU A 15 -11.06 3.91 9.47
C LEU A 15 -12.43 4.52 9.16
N ALA A 16 -12.97 4.29 7.96
CA ALA A 16 -14.31 4.74 7.61
C ALA A 16 -15.38 4.02 8.43
N TYR A 17 -15.24 2.70 8.62
CA TYR A 17 -16.12 1.90 9.47
C TYR A 17 -16.08 2.39 10.92
N MET A 18 -14.88 2.62 11.45
CA MET A 18 -14.68 3.16 12.80
C MET A 18 -15.30 4.55 12.96
N ALA A 19 -15.18 5.42 11.96
CA ALA A 19 -15.81 6.73 11.97
C ALA A 19 -17.36 6.64 11.97
N ALA A 20 -17.92 5.66 11.26
CA ALA A 20 -19.37 5.43 11.22
C ALA A 20 -19.91 4.79 12.51
N THR A 21 -19.11 3.96 13.20
CA THR A 21 -19.49 3.25 14.43
C THR A 21 -19.07 3.98 15.73
N GLY A 22 -18.37 5.11 15.62
CA GLY A 22 -17.94 5.91 16.77
C GLY A 22 -16.71 5.39 17.50
N ASP A 23 -15.90 4.54 16.86
CA ASP A 23 -14.64 4.04 17.41
C ASP A 23 -13.48 5.01 17.10
N ASP A 24 -12.87 5.57 18.14
CA ASP A 24 -11.84 6.60 18.02
C ASP A 24 -10.44 6.12 18.46
N ARG A 25 -10.23 4.80 18.64
CA ARG A 25 -8.99 4.26 19.25
C ARG A 25 -7.73 4.56 18.42
N VAL A 26 -7.88 4.79 17.11
CA VAL A 26 -6.76 5.06 16.20
C VAL A 26 -6.49 6.57 16.14
N LYS A 27 -5.38 7.00 16.75
CA LYS A 27 -5.03 8.43 16.85
C LYS A 27 -4.26 8.99 15.65
N SER A 28 -3.68 8.13 14.82
CA SER A 28 -3.02 8.50 13.57
C SER A 28 -2.82 7.29 12.67
N THR A 29 -2.83 7.50 11.35
CA THR A 29 -2.58 6.43 10.38
C THR A 29 -1.55 6.83 9.34
N SER A 30 -0.72 5.86 8.93
CA SER A 30 0.22 6.00 7.82
C SER A 30 -0.15 5.02 6.71
N LEU A 31 -0.23 5.51 5.47
CA LEU A 31 -0.55 4.74 4.28
C LEU A 31 0.64 4.81 3.34
N LEU A 32 1.19 3.65 2.99
CA LEU A 32 2.36 3.53 2.14
C LEU A 32 1.90 2.90 0.81
N ALA A 33 2.23 3.52 -0.32
CA ALA A 33 1.89 3.06 -1.68
C ALA A 33 0.44 2.52 -1.78
N THR A 34 -0.52 3.31 -1.30
CA THR A 34 -1.93 2.90 -1.18
C THR A 34 -2.78 3.69 -2.15
N MET A 35 -3.30 3.01 -3.17
CA MET A 35 -4.28 3.60 -4.07
C MET A 35 -5.62 3.77 -3.35
N ILE A 36 -6.19 4.96 -3.44
CA ILE A 36 -7.51 5.28 -2.88
C ILE A 36 -8.54 5.40 -3.98
N ASP A 37 -8.14 5.98 -5.11
CA ASP A 37 -8.95 6.12 -6.31
C ASP A 37 -8.31 5.29 -7.42
N LEU A 38 -9.00 4.25 -7.84
CA LEU A 38 -8.49 3.24 -8.78
C LEU A 38 -8.94 3.51 -10.23
N ARG A 39 -9.24 4.76 -10.58
CA ARG A 39 -9.52 5.13 -11.98
C ARG A 39 -8.29 5.03 -12.88
N ASP A 40 -7.10 5.28 -12.32
CA ASP A 40 -5.83 5.23 -13.04
C ASP A 40 -4.84 4.28 -12.35
N VAL A 41 -5.04 2.98 -12.51
CA VAL A 41 -4.24 1.94 -11.86
C VAL A 41 -2.96 1.58 -12.66
N GLY A 42 -2.58 2.39 -13.64
CA GLY A 42 -1.42 2.13 -14.48
C GLY A 42 -1.52 0.83 -15.27
N GLU A 43 -0.42 0.10 -15.34
CA GLU A 43 -0.30 -1.14 -16.13
C GLU A 43 -1.21 -2.26 -15.62
N VAL A 44 -1.71 -2.19 -14.38
CA VAL A 44 -2.67 -3.19 -13.86
C VAL A 44 -3.99 -3.16 -14.64
N SER A 45 -4.35 -2.02 -15.24
CA SER A 45 -5.64 -1.82 -15.91
C SER A 45 -5.87 -2.79 -17.08
N VAL A 46 -4.82 -3.21 -17.78
CA VAL A 46 -4.95 -4.13 -18.91
C VAL A 46 -5.37 -5.54 -18.49
N PHE A 47 -5.17 -5.90 -17.21
CA PHE A 47 -5.48 -7.22 -16.67
C PHE A 47 -6.85 -7.28 -15.99
N VAL A 48 -7.51 -6.14 -15.78
CA VAL A 48 -8.77 -6.08 -15.04
C VAL A 48 -9.89 -5.54 -15.92
N ASN A 49 -10.65 -6.47 -16.51
CA ASN A 49 -11.90 -6.20 -17.23
C ASN A 49 -12.94 -7.27 -16.89
N GLU A 50 -14.19 -7.04 -17.31
CA GLU A 50 -15.32 -7.93 -16.99
C GLU A 50 -15.09 -9.39 -17.46
N ASP A 51 -14.52 -9.57 -18.65
CA ASP A 51 -14.23 -10.91 -19.20
C ASP A 51 -13.16 -11.64 -18.37
N GLN A 52 -12.09 -10.95 -17.96
CA GLN A 52 -11.07 -11.53 -17.10
C GLN A 52 -11.60 -11.82 -15.71
N LEU A 53 -12.43 -10.92 -15.15
CA LEU A 53 -13.06 -11.15 -13.85
C LEU A 53 -13.95 -12.40 -13.89
N GLN A 54 -14.73 -12.60 -14.95
CA GLN A 54 -15.55 -13.80 -15.10
C GLN A 54 -14.69 -15.06 -15.17
N ARG A 55 -13.56 -15.04 -15.89
CA ARG A 55 -12.62 -16.17 -15.95
C ARG A 55 -12.00 -16.47 -14.59
N ILE A 56 -11.59 -15.44 -13.85
CA ILE A 56 -11.07 -15.60 -12.49
C ILE A 56 -12.15 -16.20 -11.61
N ASN A 57 -13.39 -15.69 -11.68
CA ASN A 57 -14.53 -16.20 -10.92
C ASN A 57 -14.83 -17.68 -11.21
N ASP A 58 -14.86 -18.08 -12.49
CA ASP A 58 -15.06 -19.48 -12.91
C ASP A 58 -13.94 -20.41 -12.40
N HIS A 59 -12.72 -19.90 -12.27
CA HIS A 59 -11.58 -20.64 -11.73
C HIS A 59 -11.67 -20.77 -10.20
N VAL A 60 -11.84 -19.64 -9.50
CA VAL A 60 -11.81 -19.62 -8.03
C VAL A 60 -13.08 -20.20 -7.41
N SER A 61 -14.24 -20.16 -8.09
CA SER A 61 -15.48 -20.80 -7.63
C SER A 61 -15.37 -22.31 -7.49
N LYS A 62 -14.48 -22.95 -8.26
CA LYS A 62 -14.22 -24.40 -8.18
C LYS A 62 -13.22 -24.77 -7.08
N LYS A 63 -12.31 -23.86 -6.70
CA LYS A 63 -11.21 -24.12 -5.76
C LYS A 63 -11.38 -23.46 -4.38
N GLY A 64 -12.18 -22.40 -4.29
CA GLY A 64 -12.38 -21.56 -3.10
C GLY A 64 -11.29 -20.50 -2.86
N TYR A 65 -10.21 -20.48 -3.66
CA TYR A 65 -9.11 -19.52 -3.55
C TYR A 65 -8.36 -19.38 -4.87
N LEU A 66 -7.62 -18.28 -5.02
CA LEU A 66 -6.61 -18.12 -6.07
C LEU A 66 -5.26 -18.62 -5.59
N GLU A 67 -4.62 -19.48 -6.38
CA GLU A 67 -3.27 -19.97 -6.13
C GLU A 67 -2.23 -18.87 -6.28
N GLY A 68 -1.22 -18.88 -5.41
CA GLY A 68 -0.16 -17.87 -5.40
C GLY A 68 0.61 -17.77 -6.73
N LYS A 69 0.68 -18.85 -7.52
CA LYS A 69 1.31 -18.84 -8.85
C LYS A 69 0.67 -17.82 -9.80
N HIS A 70 -0.66 -17.71 -9.84
CA HIS A 70 -1.34 -16.78 -10.74
C HIS A 70 -1.03 -15.31 -10.37
N MET A 71 -0.97 -15.02 -9.07
CA MET A 71 -0.55 -13.70 -8.58
C MET A 71 0.93 -13.44 -8.91
N ALA A 72 1.80 -14.43 -8.71
CA ALA A 72 3.21 -14.32 -9.05
C ALA A 72 3.45 -14.09 -10.55
N ASP A 73 2.68 -14.77 -11.42
CA ASP A 73 2.76 -14.62 -12.87
C ASP A 73 2.30 -13.21 -13.30
N MET A 74 1.19 -12.70 -12.76
CA MET A 74 0.73 -11.32 -13.01
C MET A 74 1.77 -10.28 -12.56
N PHE A 75 2.27 -10.39 -11.32
CA PHE A 75 3.27 -9.46 -10.82
C PHE A 75 4.59 -9.55 -11.58
N SER A 76 4.97 -10.73 -12.06
CA SER A 76 6.17 -10.90 -12.90
C SER A 76 6.01 -10.22 -14.26
N MET A 77 4.83 -10.33 -14.89
CA MET A 77 4.52 -9.65 -16.15
C MET A 77 4.53 -8.12 -16.01
N MET A 78 4.04 -7.58 -14.89
CA MET A 78 4.09 -6.13 -14.60
C MET A 78 5.49 -5.64 -14.16
N ARG A 79 6.40 -6.55 -13.81
CA ARG A 79 7.74 -6.23 -13.28
C ARG A 79 8.88 -6.43 -14.28
N GLU A 80 8.59 -6.80 -15.54
CA GLU A 80 9.63 -6.97 -16.57
C GLU A 80 10.47 -5.69 -16.73
N ASN A 81 9.88 -4.50 -16.58
CA ASN A 81 10.60 -3.23 -16.69
C ASN A 81 11.45 -2.88 -15.45
N ASP A 82 10.92 -3.04 -14.23
CA ASP A 82 11.59 -2.52 -13.03
C ASP A 82 12.68 -3.46 -12.46
N LEU A 83 12.53 -4.78 -12.61
CA LEU A 83 13.46 -5.76 -12.04
C LEU A 83 14.32 -6.47 -13.08
N ILE A 84 13.83 -6.67 -14.30
CA ILE A 84 14.59 -7.37 -15.35
C ILE A 84 15.32 -6.36 -16.23
N TRP A 85 14.68 -5.29 -16.69
CA TRP A 85 15.35 -4.33 -17.57
C TRP A 85 16.41 -3.48 -16.84
N SER A 86 16.12 -3.01 -15.62
CA SER A 86 17.13 -2.34 -14.78
C SER A 86 18.33 -3.26 -14.46
N PHE A 87 18.07 -4.57 -14.30
CA PHE A 87 19.09 -5.62 -14.10
C PHE A 87 19.90 -5.87 -15.37
N VAL A 88 19.27 -5.98 -16.55
CA VAL A 88 19.95 -6.14 -17.84
C VAL A 88 20.80 -4.92 -18.17
N VAL A 89 20.28 -3.71 -17.98
CA VAL A 89 21.03 -2.47 -18.23
C VAL A 89 22.21 -2.33 -17.27
N ASN A 90 22.03 -2.57 -15.96
CA ASN A 90 23.12 -2.42 -14.99
C ASN A 90 24.15 -3.57 -15.04
N ASN A 91 23.73 -4.81 -15.31
CA ASN A 91 24.63 -5.97 -15.22
C ASN A 91 25.19 -6.37 -16.58
N TYR A 92 24.36 -6.41 -17.63
CA TYR A 92 24.80 -6.82 -18.96
C TYR A 92 25.48 -5.68 -19.72
N LEU A 93 24.94 -4.45 -19.67
CA LEU A 93 25.55 -3.31 -20.38
C LEU A 93 26.62 -2.58 -19.56
N MET A 94 26.47 -2.49 -18.24
CA MET A 94 27.34 -1.68 -17.38
C MET A 94 28.29 -2.48 -16.48
N GLY A 95 28.22 -3.82 -16.50
CA GLY A 95 29.16 -4.71 -15.80
C GLY A 95 29.15 -4.60 -14.27
N LYS A 96 28.03 -4.18 -13.67
CA LYS A 96 27.91 -4.01 -12.21
C LYS A 96 27.40 -5.28 -11.53
N ASP A 97 27.79 -5.47 -10.27
CA ASP A 97 27.37 -6.63 -9.46
C ASP A 97 25.83 -6.67 -9.30
N PRO A 98 25.21 -7.86 -9.38
CA PRO A 98 23.77 -8.01 -9.19
C PRO A 98 23.37 -7.71 -7.74
N MET A 99 22.41 -6.82 -7.53
CA MET A 99 21.74 -6.62 -6.23
C MET A 99 20.23 -6.36 -6.46
N PRO A 100 19.30 -6.89 -5.62
CA PRO A 100 19.45 -7.81 -4.50
C PRO A 100 18.51 -9.06 -4.55
N PHE A 101 19.03 -10.21 -4.10
CA PHE A 101 18.31 -11.50 -3.99
C PHE A 101 17.11 -11.47 -3.01
N ASP A 102 17.09 -10.53 -2.07
CA ASP A 102 16.09 -10.45 -1.00
C ASP A 102 14.70 -10.03 -1.51
N LEU A 103 14.63 -9.03 -2.38
CA LEU A 103 13.39 -8.56 -3.00
C LEU A 103 12.78 -9.62 -3.92
N LEU A 104 13.64 -10.33 -4.65
CA LEU A 104 13.21 -11.45 -5.49
C LEU A 104 12.71 -12.61 -4.63
N TYR A 105 13.38 -12.92 -3.51
CA TYR A 105 12.94 -13.93 -2.55
C TYR A 105 11.54 -13.59 -2.01
N TRP A 106 11.36 -12.37 -1.48
CA TRP A 106 10.06 -11.89 -1.00
C TRP A 106 8.98 -11.96 -2.08
N ASN A 107 9.30 -11.54 -3.31
CA ASN A 107 8.33 -11.53 -4.41
C ASN A 107 7.94 -12.94 -4.86
N SER A 108 8.85 -13.92 -4.74
CA SER A 108 8.58 -15.31 -5.08
C SER A 108 7.76 -16.05 -4.01
N ASP A 109 7.73 -15.53 -2.77
CA ASP A 109 7.01 -16.14 -1.64
C ASP A 109 5.54 -15.69 -1.63
N SER A 110 4.79 -16.22 -2.59
CA SER A 110 3.38 -15.84 -2.82
C SER A 110 2.43 -16.33 -1.73
N THR A 111 1.29 -15.66 -1.58
CA THR A 111 0.19 -16.07 -0.70
C THR A 111 -1.08 -16.36 -1.50
N ARG A 112 -1.95 -17.21 -0.97
CA ARG A 112 -3.29 -17.45 -1.52
C ARG A 112 -4.26 -16.37 -1.07
N LEU A 113 -5.23 -16.06 -1.92
CA LEU A 113 -6.34 -15.15 -1.60
C LEU A 113 -7.66 -15.92 -1.62
N PRO A 114 -8.52 -15.81 -0.59
CA PRO A 114 -9.87 -16.36 -0.62
C PRO A 114 -10.64 -15.84 -1.84
N ALA A 115 -11.40 -16.72 -2.50
CA ALA A 115 -12.13 -16.41 -3.73
C ALA A 115 -13.03 -15.17 -3.57
N GLU A 116 -13.90 -15.17 -2.57
CA GLU A 116 -14.84 -14.08 -2.29
C GLU A 116 -14.13 -12.75 -2.09
N MET A 117 -13.04 -12.73 -1.32
CA MET A 117 -12.26 -11.52 -1.07
C MET A 117 -11.64 -10.99 -2.37
N LEU A 118 -11.06 -11.87 -3.18
CA LEU A 118 -10.44 -11.47 -4.44
C LEU A 118 -11.47 -10.92 -5.44
N ILE A 119 -12.57 -11.63 -5.66
CA ILE A 119 -13.61 -11.21 -6.60
C ILE A 119 -14.23 -9.89 -6.13
N TYR A 120 -14.56 -9.78 -4.85
CA TYR A 120 -15.06 -8.54 -4.27
C TYR A 120 -14.08 -7.37 -4.48
N TYR A 121 -12.78 -7.61 -4.28
CA TYR A 121 -11.75 -6.59 -4.45
C TYR A 121 -11.62 -6.13 -5.92
N LEU A 122 -11.51 -7.07 -6.86
CA LEU A 122 -11.38 -6.74 -8.29
C LEU A 122 -12.63 -6.02 -8.82
N GLU A 123 -13.82 -6.51 -8.46
CA GLU A 123 -15.07 -5.93 -8.94
C GLU A 123 -15.32 -4.55 -8.34
N ASN A 124 -15.26 -4.42 -7.01
CA ASN A 124 -15.74 -3.21 -6.35
C ASN A 124 -14.68 -2.11 -6.27
N PHE A 125 -13.39 -2.46 -6.26
CA PHE A 125 -12.30 -1.48 -6.18
C PHE A 125 -11.71 -1.19 -7.54
N TYR A 126 -11.29 -2.20 -8.31
CA TYR A 126 -10.66 -1.95 -9.61
C TYR A 126 -11.66 -1.58 -10.70
N LEU A 127 -12.75 -2.35 -10.88
CA LEU A 127 -13.70 -2.08 -11.95
C LEU A 127 -14.65 -0.93 -11.61
N LYS A 128 -15.28 -0.99 -10.44
CA LYS A 128 -16.34 -0.04 -10.06
C LYS A 128 -15.83 1.17 -9.26
N ASN A 129 -14.59 1.12 -8.74
CA ASN A 129 -13.97 2.19 -7.95
C ASN A 129 -14.88 2.77 -6.83
N LEU A 130 -15.53 1.87 -6.08
CA LEU A 130 -16.57 2.26 -5.13
C LEU A 130 -16.02 2.82 -3.81
N LEU A 131 -14.74 2.61 -3.49
CA LEU A 131 -14.16 3.06 -2.22
C LEU A 131 -14.23 4.59 -2.02
N VAL A 132 -14.08 5.36 -3.10
CA VAL A 132 -14.18 6.84 -3.08
C VAL A 132 -15.62 7.34 -3.12
N THR A 133 -16.60 6.45 -3.36
CA THR A 133 -18.02 6.79 -3.40
C THR A 133 -18.62 6.62 -2.01
N PRO A 134 -19.14 7.67 -1.36
CA PRO A 134 -19.82 7.53 -0.07
C PRO A 134 -20.97 6.52 -0.15
N GLY A 135 -20.93 5.49 0.70
CA GLY A 135 -21.87 4.37 0.69
C GLY A 135 -21.68 3.36 -0.45
N GLY A 136 -20.62 3.47 -1.25
CA GLY A 136 -20.34 2.53 -2.34
C GLY A 136 -19.81 1.17 -1.86
N ILE A 137 -19.20 1.14 -0.68
CA ILE A 137 -18.72 -0.08 0.01
C ILE A 137 -19.39 -0.15 1.37
N GLU A 138 -19.73 -1.35 1.82
CA GLU A 138 -20.22 -1.61 3.17
C GLU A 138 -19.32 -2.65 3.86
N LEU A 139 -19.13 -2.50 5.18
CA LEU A 139 -18.53 -3.52 6.03
C LEU A 139 -19.48 -3.81 7.17
N ASP A 140 -19.85 -5.09 7.36
CA ASP A 140 -20.80 -5.50 8.41
C ASP A 140 -22.12 -4.71 8.37
N GLY A 141 -22.64 -4.47 7.15
CA GLY A 141 -23.86 -3.68 6.90
C GLY A 141 -23.71 -2.17 7.16
N VAL A 142 -22.50 -1.68 7.46
CA VAL A 142 -22.23 -0.26 7.67
C VAL A 142 -21.65 0.37 6.40
N PRO A 143 -22.36 1.32 5.77
CA PRO A 143 -21.87 2.03 4.59
C PRO A 143 -20.68 2.92 4.94
N LEU A 144 -19.62 2.82 4.14
CA LEU A 144 -18.38 3.54 4.35
C LEU A 144 -18.41 4.92 3.68
N ASP A 145 -17.86 5.91 4.37
CA ASP A 145 -17.66 7.26 3.84
C ASP A 145 -16.30 7.79 4.29
N LEU A 146 -15.38 7.93 3.34
CA LEU A 146 -14.03 8.41 3.62
C LEU A 146 -14.02 9.85 4.15
N GLY A 147 -15.02 10.67 3.79
CA GLY A 147 -15.17 12.05 4.25
C GLY A 147 -15.44 12.15 5.76
N LYS A 148 -15.88 11.05 6.38
CA LYS A 148 -16.07 10.96 7.84
C LYS A 148 -14.78 10.64 8.59
N ILE A 149 -13.73 10.18 7.93
CA ILE A 149 -12.43 9.91 8.56
C ILE A 149 -11.84 11.23 9.07
N LYS A 150 -11.72 11.40 10.38
CA LYS A 150 -11.08 12.58 11.02
C LYS A 150 -9.66 12.32 11.50
N THR A 151 -9.25 11.05 11.55
CA THR A 151 -7.91 10.62 11.95
C THR A 151 -6.85 11.29 11.08
N PRO A 152 -5.80 11.90 11.67
CA PRO A 152 -4.67 12.43 10.90
C PRO A 152 -3.97 11.34 10.09
N LEU A 153 -3.78 11.60 8.80
CA LEU A 153 -3.17 10.67 7.85
C LEU A 153 -1.80 11.17 7.39
N TYR A 154 -0.87 10.23 7.25
CA TYR A 154 0.38 10.40 6.51
C TYR A 154 0.33 9.45 5.32
N SER A 155 0.43 9.98 4.11
CA SER A 155 0.43 9.17 2.89
C SER A 155 1.74 9.36 2.17
N VAL A 156 2.38 8.26 1.79
CA VAL A 156 3.54 8.27 0.92
C VAL A 156 3.32 7.38 -0.28
N ALA A 157 3.60 7.93 -1.44
CA ALA A 157 3.72 7.21 -2.70
C ALA A 157 5.09 7.51 -3.31
N THR A 158 5.45 6.86 -4.41
CA THR A 158 6.77 7.05 -5.04
C THR A 158 6.65 7.42 -6.52
N THR A 159 7.60 8.19 -7.05
CA THR A 159 7.51 8.80 -8.39
C THR A 159 7.41 7.78 -9.51
N ASP A 160 8.14 6.67 -9.41
CA ASP A 160 8.30 5.67 -10.47
C ASP A 160 7.54 4.38 -10.12
N ASP A 161 6.46 4.50 -9.35
CA ASP A 161 5.63 3.36 -8.95
C ASP A 161 4.62 2.99 -10.03
N HIS A 162 4.91 1.94 -10.79
CA HIS A 162 3.99 1.40 -11.80
C HIS A 162 2.90 0.48 -11.22
N ILE A 163 3.04 0.06 -9.95
CA ILE A 163 2.08 -0.83 -9.27
C ILE A 163 0.99 -0.02 -8.58
N ALA A 164 1.39 1.04 -7.88
CA ALA A 164 0.51 1.98 -7.20
C ALA A 164 0.89 3.41 -7.61
N PRO A 165 0.49 3.85 -8.82
CA PRO A 165 0.79 5.20 -9.31
C PRO A 165 0.45 6.25 -8.27
N TRP A 166 1.38 7.17 -8.03
CA TRP A 166 1.18 8.18 -6.97
C TRP A 166 -0.02 9.08 -7.23
N VAL A 167 -0.41 9.26 -8.49
CA VAL A 167 -1.64 9.95 -8.93
C VAL A 167 -2.92 9.28 -8.44
N SER A 168 -2.89 7.97 -8.16
CA SER A 168 -4.00 7.18 -7.60
C SER A 168 -3.93 7.07 -6.07
N CYS A 169 -2.79 7.44 -5.49
CA CYS A 169 -2.61 7.59 -4.04
C CYS A 169 -2.98 9.00 -3.55
N TYR A 170 -2.69 10.03 -4.36
CA TYR A 170 -2.92 11.45 -4.04
C TYR A 170 -4.38 11.82 -3.70
N PRO A 171 -5.41 11.22 -4.32
CA PRO A 171 -6.82 11.54 -4.06
C PRO A 171 -7.24 11.37 -2.60
N LEU A 172 -6.50 10.60 -1.79
CA LEU A 172 -6.66 10.56 -0.33
C LEU A 172 -6.77 11.96 0.29
N THR A 173 -5.97 12.91 -0.21
CA THR A 173 -5.92 14.30 0.28
C THR A 173 -7.22 15.07 0.05
N GLN A 174 -8.07 14.59 -0.85
CA GLN A 174 -9.31 15.23 -1.28
C GLN A 174 -10.56 14.53 -0.76
N VAL A 175 -10.49 13.20 -0.59
CA VAL A 175 -11.67 12.39 -0.24
C VAL A 175 -11.82 12.14 1.26
N THR A 176 -10.80 12.45 2.07
CA THR A 176 -10.85 12.27 3.52
C THR A 176 -11.14 13.57 4.26
N GLY A 177 -11.87 13.48 5.38
CA GLY A 177 -12.28 14.66 6.14
C GLY A 177 -11.27 15.15 7.19
N GLY A 178 -10.16 14.44 7.36
CA GLY A 178 -9.10 14.71 8.32
C GLY A 178 -7.85 15.29 7.65
N PRO A 179 -6.88 15.79 8.43
CA PRO A 179 -5.67 16.35 7.84
C PRO A 179 -4.80 15.25 7.25
N VAL A 180 -4.39 15.42 5.98
CA VAL A 180 -3.49 14.51 5.27
C VAL A 180 -2.15 15.19 5.00
N ARG A 181 -1.06 14.56 5.44
CA ARG A 181 0.30 14.89 4.98
C ARG A 181 0.66 13.95 3.84
N PHE A 182 0.71 14.45 2.61
CA PHE A 182 1.17 13.70 1.45
C PHE A 182 2.67 13.93 1.23
N VAL A 183 3.40 12.87 0.94
CA VAL A 183 4.83 12.85 0.63
C VAL A 183 5.05 11.99 -0.61
N LEU A 184 5.91 12.45 -1.51
CA LEU A 184 6.27 11.70 -2.70
C LEU A 184 7.75 11.29 -2.57
N GLY A 185 8.04 10.00 -2.42
CA GLY A 185 9.41 9.49 -2.43
C GLY A 185 9.92 9.31 -3.86
N GLY A 186 11.24 9.37 -4.08
CA GLY A 186 11.81 8.96 -5.37
C GLY A 186 11.84 7.44 -5.54
N SER A 187 12.10 6.98 -6.77
CA SER A 187 12.18 5.57 -7.18
C SER A 187 10.82 4.86 -7.28
N GLY A 188 10.85 3.53 -7.47
CA GLY A 188 9.68 2.69 -7.67
C GLY A 188 9.14 2.04 -6.39
N HIS A 189 8.11 1.22 -6.55
CA HIS A 189 7.24 0.70 -5.48
C HIS A 189 7.97 0.27 -4.19
N ILE A 190 8.92 -0.66 -4.30
CA ILE A 190 9.63 -1.18 -3.12
C ILE A 190 10.86 -0.33 -2.79
N ALA A 191 11.64 0.07 -3.80
CA ALA A 191 12.89 0.79 -3.59
C ALA A 191 12.69 2.18 -2.96
N GLY A 192 11.63 2.89 -3.33
CA GLY A 192 11.29 4.19 -2.77
C GLY A 192 10.62 4.11 -1.39
N ILE A 193 9.78 3.09 -1.15
CA ILE A 193 9.15 2.88 0.17
C ILE A 193 10.17 2.36 1.18
N ILE A 194 10.96 1.34 0.82
CA ILE A 194 12.01 0.75 1.65
C ILE A 194 13.35 1.47 1.44
N ASN A 195 13.35 2.78 1.68
CA ASN A 195 14.52 3.64 1.53
C ASN A 195 15.14 3.97 2.89
N GLN A 196 16.10 3.17 3.34
CA GLN A 196 16.75 3.39 4.64
C GLN A 196 17.56 4.71 4.69
N PRO A 197 17.43 5.54 5.75
CA PRO A 197 18.09 6.86 5.84
C PRO A 197 19.61 6.83 5.65
N ALA A 198 20.27 5.80 6.18
CA ALA A 198 21.73 5.66 6.12
C ALA A 198 22.29 5.57 4.69
N ARG A 199 21.47 5.18 3.69
CA ARG A 199 21.91 5.07 2.30
C ARG A 199 21.82 6.38 1.51
N ASN A 200 21.10 7.38 2.02
CA ASN A 200 20.92 8.70 1.40
C ASN A 200 20.60 8.65 -0.11
N LYS A 201 19.62 7.83 -0.52
CA LYS A 201 19.22 7.66 -1.92
C LYS A 201 17.88 8.32 -2.24
N TYR A 202 17.66 8.57 -3.52
CA TYR A 202 16.40 8.91 -4.20
C TYR A 202 15.78 10.29 -3.90
N GLY A 203 15.87 10.79 -2.66
CA GLY A 203 15.18 12.02 -2.28
C GLY A 203 13.66 11.84 -2.11
N TYR A 204 13.00 12.93 -1.73
CA TYR A 204 11.54 13.00 -1.59
C TYR A 204 11.03 14.43 -1.71
N TRP A 205 9.74 14.59 -1.97
CA TRP A 205 9.06 15.86 -2.13
C TRP A 205 7.95 16.01 -1.09
N THR A 206 7.81 17.24 -0.59
CA THR A 206 6.72 17.61 0.32
C THR A 206 6.10 18.92 -0.10
N ASN A 207 4.79 19.06 0.01
CA ASN A 207 4.10 20.33 -0.15
C ASN A 207 3.28 20.63 1.11
N ALA A 208 3.24 21.91 1.51
CA ALA A 208 2.42 22.36 2.63
C ALA A 208 0.94 22.48 2.26
N LYS A 209 0.63 22.61 0.97
CA LYS A 209 -0.72 22.66 0.43
C LYS A 209 -1.09 21.34 -0.24
N SER A 210 -2.39 21.06 -0.28
CA SER A 210 -2.96 19.91 -0.99
C SER A 210 -3.97 20.38 -2.03
N PRO A 211 -3.54 21.05 -3.12
CA PRO A 211 -4.44 21.45 -4.20
C PRO A 211 -5.17 20.22 -4.77
N LYS A 212 -6.32 20.44 -5.40
CA LYS A 212 -7.13 19.35 -5.96
C LYS A 212 -6.39 18.53 -7.01
N ASP A 213 -5.58 19.22 -7.80
CA ASP A 213 -4.79 18.66 -8.90
C ASP A 213 -3.39 18.21 -8.43
N HIS A 214 -2.97 17.03 -8.86
CA HIS A 214 -1.70 16.43 -8.45
C HIS A 214 -0.49 17.13 -9.10
N ASP A 215 -0.62 17.62 -10.34
CA ASP A 215 0.47 18.33 -11.03
C ASP A 215 0.76 19.66 -10.34
N SER A 216 -0.29 20.36 -9.92
CA SER A 216 -0.20 21.56 -9.09
C SER A 216 0.45 21.27 -7.73
N TRP A 217 0.20 20.09 -7.14
CA TRP A 217 0.87 19.67 -5.91
C TRP A 217 2.37 19.49 -6.14
N LEU A 218 2.76 18.80 -7.22
CA LEU A 218 4.16 18.53 -7.55
C LEU A 218 4.91 19.82 -7.91
N ALA A 219 4.31 20.69 -8.72
CA ALA A 219 4.89 21.98 -9.12
C ALA A 219 5.17 22.90 -7.92
N GLY A 220 4.36 22.81 -6.87
CA GLY A 220 4.56 23.56 -5.62
C GLY A 220 5.38 22.82 -4.56
N ALA A 221 5.82 21.59 -4.83
CA ALA A 221 6.49 20.76 -3.83
C ALA A 221 7.96 21.16 -3.66
N LYS A 222 8.44 21.05 -2.43
CA LYS A 222 9.86 21.20 -2.09
C LYS A 222 10.54 19.84 -2.14
N ALA A 223 11.60 19.75 -2.93
CA ALA A 223 12.50 18.60 -2.96
C ALA A 223 13.41 18.57 -1.71
N HIS A 224 13.68 17.36 -1.22
CA HIS A 224 14.59 17.06 -0.12
C HIS A 224 15.45 15.88 -0.51
N GLU A 225 16.69 15.86 -0.03
CA GLU A 225 17.59 14.73 -0.25
C GLU A 225 17.32 13.59 0.73
N GLY A 226 17.70 12.37 0.34
CA GLY A 226 17.66 11.18 1.18
C GLY A 226 16.29 10.56 1.37
N SER A 227 16.11 9.86 2.49
CA SER A 227 14.89 9.12 2.81
C SER A 227 13.79 10.02 3.34
N TRP A 228 12.53 9.67 3.04
CA TRP A 228 11.34 10.28 3.64
C TRP A 228 11.06 9.80 5.08
N TRP A 229 11.71 8.71 5.54
CA TRP A 229 11.46 8.14 6.87
C TRP A 229 11.67 9.13 8.03
N PRO A 230 12.69 10.00 8.03
CA PRO A 230 12.85 11.00 9.10
C PRO A 230 11.72 12.04 9.13
N ASP A 231 11.14 12.38 7.97
CA ASP A 231 9.96 13.24 7.90
C ASP A 231 8.74 12.56 8.54
N TRP A 232 8.53 11.29 8.20
CA TRP A 232 7.49 10.46 8.79
C TRP A 232 7.67 10.28 10.30
N GLU A 233 8.88 9.97 10.77
CA GLU A 233 9.19 9.83 12.20
C GLU A 233 8.88 11.14 12.95
N LYS A 234 9.28 12.30 12.40
CA LYS A 234 8.99 13.61 12.97
C LYS A 234 7.48 13.88 13.05
N TRP A 235 6.74 13.49 12.01
CA TRP A 235 5.27 13.62 12.00
C TRP A 235 4.59 12.69 13.00
N LEU A 236 5.09 11.46 13.13
CA LEU A 236 4.53 10.42 13.98
C LEU A 236 4.83 10.70 15.46
N ARG A 237 6.05 11.13 15.79
CA ARG A 237 6.48 11.47 17.17
C ARG A 237 5.55 12.46 17.85
N LYS A 238 5.01 13.44 17.11
CA LYS A 238 4.03 14.41 17.62
C LYS A 238 2.68 13.79 18.00
N LYS A 239 2.41 12.56 17.59
CA LYS A 239 1.16 11.81 17.79
C LYS A 239 1.36 10.55 18.64
N SER A 240 2.58 10.27 19.08
CA SER A 240 2.93 9.06 19.85
C SER A 240 2.89 9.26 21.37
N GLY A 241 2.48 10.44 21.86
CA GLY A 241 2.48 10.75 23.29
C GLY A 241 3.88 10.91 23.89
N THR A 242 3.97 10.83 25.21
CA THR A 242 5.23 10.91 25.95
C THR A 242 5.99 9.58 25.88
N LYS A 243 7.32 9.64 26.08
CA LYS A 243 8.12 8.42 26.25
C LYS A 243 7.77 7.77 27.59
N VAL A 244 7.71 6.44 27.56
CA VAL A 244 7.51 5.59 28.74
C VAL A 244 8.53 4.45 28.69
N ASP A 245 8.70 3.75 29.80
CA ASP A 245 9.56 2.57 29.84
C ASP A 245 9.08 1.50 28.85
N ALA A 246 10.06 0.79 28.28
CA ALA A 246 9.77 -0.27 27.32
C ALA A 246 8.98 -1.40 27.99
N ARG A 247 7.84 -1.76 27.40
CA ARG A 247 7.02 -2.88 27.88
C ARG A 247 7.68 -4.20 27.53
N LYS A 248 7.63 -5.18 28.41
CA LYS A 248 8.09 -6.54 28.08
C LYS A 248 6.93 -7.38 27.54
N PRO A 249 7.11 -8.09 26.41
CA PRO A 249 6.10 -9.03 25.93
C PRO A 249 5.71 -10.04 27.03
N GLY A 250 4.42 -10.31 27.16
CA GLY A 250 3.89 -11.24 28.18
C GLY A 250 3.60 -10.64 29.57
N GLU A 251 4.02 -9.40 29.87
CA GLU A 251 3.69 -8.76 31.17
C GLU A 251 2.25 -8.21 31.25
N GLY A 252 1.51 -8.19 30.14
CA GLY A 252 0.10 -7.77 30.08
C GLY A 252 -0.91 -8.92 30.23
N GLY A 253 -2.15 -8.69 29.82
CA GLY A 253 -3.20 -9.73 29.84
C GLY A 253 -3.11 -10.81 28.76
N LEU A 254 -2.09 -10.73 27.87
CA LEU A 254 -1.90 -11.65 26.75
C LEU A 254 -0.60 -12.46 26.93
N LYS A 255 -0.71 -13.78 26.83
CA LYS A 255 0.44 -14.70 26.94
C LYS A 255 1.25 -14.72 25.65
N ILE A 256 2.56 -14.99 25.77
CA ILE A 256 3.43 -15.27 24.63
C ILE A 256 3.02 -16.62 24.02
N ILE A 257 2.92 -16.67 22.69
CA ILE A 257 2.54 -17.88 21.94
C ILE A 257 3.79 -18.54 21.34
N GLU A 258 4.58 -17.79 20.57
CA GLU A 258 5.83 -18.23 19.93
C GLU A 258 6.75 -17.02 19.66
N ASP A 259 8.02 -17.28 19.38
CA ASP A 259 8.96 -16.24 18.98
C ASP A 259 8.67 -15.71 17.55
N ALA A 260 8.92 -14.42 17.34
CA ALA A 260 8.90 -13.83 16.00
C ALA A 260 9.93 -14.54 15.08
N PRO A 261 9.63 -14.75 13.77
CA PRO A 261 8.56 -14.12 13.00
C PRO A 261 7.24 -14.92 12.99
N GLY A 262 7.11 -15.93 13.84
CA GLY A 262 5.92 -16.76 13.96
C GLY A 262 5.80 -17.84 12.88
N SER A 263 4.73 -18.63 12.98
CA SER A 263 4.45 -19.79 12.15
C SER A 263 3.76 -19.45 10.83
N TYR A 264 2.88 -18.45 10.81
CA TYR A 264 2.06 -18.12 9.62
C TYR A 264 2.89 -17.66 8.44
N VAL A 265 3.93 -16.85 8.67
CA VAL A 265 4.85 -16.39 7.62
C VAL A 265 5.75 -17.51 7.06
N LYS A 266 5.83 -18.65 7.75
CA LYS A 266 6.65 -19.80 7.33
C LYS A 266 5.85 -20.82 6.51
N VAL A 267 4.54 -20.62 6.36
CA VAL A 267 3.68 -21.51 5.56
C VAL A 267 4.04 -21.39 4.09
N ARG A 268 4.31 -22.52 3.44
CA ARG A 268 4.58 -22.57 2.00
C ARG A 268 3.34 -23.03 1.25
N ASN A 269 3.06 -22.41 0.10
CA ASN A 269 2.06 -22.93 -0.82
C ASN A 269 2.56 -24.26 -1.39
N PRO A 270 1.80 -25.36 -1.27
CA PRO A 270 2.11 -26.56 -2.03
C PRO A 270 2.02 -26.25 -3.52
N ASN A 271 3.04 -26.69 -4.27
CA ASN A 271 3.15 -26.58 -5.72
C ASN A 271 1.95 -27.21 -6.45
#